data_AF-A0A523ZJG4-F1
#
_entry.id   AF-A0A523ZJG4-F1
#
_cell.length_a   1.000
_cell.length_b   1.000
_cell.length_c   1.000
_cell.angle_alpha   90.00
_cell.angle_beta   90.00
_cell.angle_gamma   90.00
#
_symmetry.space_group_name_H-M   'P 1'
#
loop_
_entity.id
_entity.type
_entity.pdbx_description
1 polymer ?
#
loop_
_entity_poly.entity_id
_entity_poly.type
_entity_poly.pdbx_seq_one_letter_code
_entity_poly.pdbx_strand_id
1 'polypeptide(L)'
;TCRACEKFCEAGAINYDQEDEIIEAEVDAIILASGFDLYDPSGLEEYGYGKIKNVITAMQYERMISASGPSGGQLQRPSDGKTPKRLAFIQCVGSRDTHHKLYCSSVCCMHATKEAILANEHYPDLKAFIFYTDMRAVGKRFQEYIARAEQEYKVTYIRSRPSKITENPDNGNPIVWYEETTARTRTSMEVDMVVLCQALIPSGSTKDISDMLHLSLNDYQFVDIPDRLFHPVDTEIPGIFACGFCQAPQDIPDSVVQASAAAARAAEFLSRKD
;
A
#
# COMPACT_ATOMS: atom_id res chain seq x y z
N THR A 1 22.31 -1.88 -28.86
CA THR A 1 22.75 -2.06 -27.45
C THR A 1 24.24 -1.84 -27.34
N CYS A 2 24.74 -1.10 -26.35
CA CYS A 2 26.17 -0.72 -26.28
C CYS A 2 27.12 -1.80 -25.73
N ARG A 3 26.58 -2.93 -25.22
CA ARG A 3 27.32 -4.10 -24.70
C ARG A 3 28.34 -3.81 -23.58
N ALA A 4 28.25 -2.64 -22.92
CA ALA A 4 29.17 -2.28 -21.85
C ALA A 4 29.10 -3.22 -20.65
N CYS A 5 27.90 -3.66 -20.26
CA CYS A 5 27.72 -4.58 -19.13
C CYS A 5 28.37 -5.95 -19.36
N GLU A 6 28.29 -6.49 -20.59
CA GLU A 6 28.95 -7.75 -20.98
C GLU A 6 30.46 -7.70 -20.74
N LYS A 7 31.10 -6.59 -21.13
CA LYS A 7 32.55 -6.39 -20.96
C LYS A 7 33.01 -6.41 -19.50
N PHE A 8 32.19 -5.90 -18.57
CA PHE A 8 32.52 -5.81 -17.14
C PHE A 8 31.96 -6.98 -16.32
N CYS A 9 31.31 -7.95 -16.95
CA CYS A 9 30.76 -9.12 -16.28
C CYS A 9 31.83 -10.21 -16.11
N GLU A 10 32.48 -10.25 -14.95
CA GLU A 10 33.51 -11.27 -14.65
C GLU A 10 32.96 -12.71 -14.70
N ALA A 11 31.67 -12.88 -14.36
CA ALA A 11 31.00 -14.18 -14.39
C ALA A 11 30.69 -14.68 -15.82
N GLY A 12 30.81 -13.83 -16.86
CA GLY A 12 30.44 -14.19 -18.22
C GLY A 12 28.96 -14.54 -18.40
N ALA A 13 28.08 -14.03 -17.52
CA ALA A 13 26.69 -14.47 -17.41
C ALA A 13 25.72 -13.77 -18.38
N ILE A 14 26.14 -12.69 -19.05
CA ILE A 14 25.25 -11.88 -19.90
C ILE A 14 25.13 -12.54 -21.28
N ASN A 15 23.93 -13.01 -21.61
CA ASN A 15 23.61 -13.60 -22.90
C ASN A 15 22.52 -12.75 -23.59
N TYR A 16 22.87 -12.06 -24.67
CA TYR A 16 21.93 -11.26 -25.46
C TYR A 16 21.05 -12.10 -26.40
N ASP A 17 21.44 -13.35 -26.62
CA ASP A 17 20.76 -14.29 -27.49
C ASP A 17 19.89 -15.28 -26.68
N GLN A 18 19.66 -14.99 -25.39
CA GLN A 18 18.73 -15.76 -24.57
C GLN A 18 17.30 -15.57 -25.07
N GLU A 19 16.61 -16.68 -25.34
CA GLU A 19 15.22 -16.71 -25.78
C GLU A 19 14.30 -17.18 -24.64
N ASP A 20 13.01 -16.87 -24.76
CA ASP A 20 11.99 -17.36 -23.82
C ASP A 20 11.86 -18.89 -23.93
N GLU A 21 11.82 -19.57 -22.79
CA GLU A 21 11.60 -21.01 -22.71
C GLU A 21 10.19 -21.30 -22.16
N ILE A 22 9.43 -22.12 -22.87
CA ILE A 22 8.15 -22.63 -22.37
C ILE A 22 8.43 -23.93 -21.61
N ILE A 23 8.14 -23.92 -20.31
CA ILE A 23 8.24 -25.09 -19.45
C ILE A 23 6.84 -25.65 -19.22
N GLU A 24 6.62 -26.89 -19.66
CA GLU A 24 5.40 -27.63 -19.40
C GLU A 24 5.54 -28.42 -18.09
N ALA A 25 4.61 -28.21 -17.16
CA ALA A 25 4.57 -28.92 -15.88
C ALA A 25 3.15 -29.40 -15.59
N GLU A 26 3.02 -30.69 -15.30
CA GLU A 26 1.76 -31.26 -14.81
C GLU A 26 1.63 -30.98 -13.31
N VAL A 27 0.58 -30.25 -12.93
CA VAL A 27 0.29 -29.89 -11.55
C VAL A 27 -1.15 -30.22 -11.21
N ASP A 28 -1.35 -30.66 -9.97
CA ASP A 28 -2.65 -31.05 -9.45
C ASP A 28 -3.32 -29.98 -8.59
N ALA A 29 -2.53 -29.00 -8.13
CA ALA A 29 -3.02 -27.91 -7.30
C ALA A 29 -2.32 -26.60 -7.65
N ILE A 30 -3.07 -25.50 -7.59
CA ILE A 30 -2.59 -24.13 -7.85
C ILE A 30 -2.95 -23.26 -6.65
N ILE A 31 -2.00 -22.43 -6.19
CA ILE A 31 -2.24 -21.41 -5.14
C ILE A 31 -2.00 -20.03 -5.74
N LEU A 32 -3.06 -19.22 -5.81
CA LEU A 32 -3.01 -17.84 -6.27
C LEU A 32 -2.64 -16.90 -5.12
N ALA A 33 -1.49 -16.22 -5.28
CA ALA A 33 -0.98 -15.24 -4.33
C ALA A 33 -0.49 -13.97 -5.06
N SER A 34 -1.27 -13.49 -6.04
CA SER A 34 -0.89 -12.39 -6.95
C SER A 34 -0.78 -11.01 -6.31
N GLY A 35 -1.12 -10.89 -5.02
CA GLY A 35 -0.95 -9.65 -4.26
C GLY A 35 -1.86 -8.51 -4.71
N PHE A 36 -1.28 -7.31 -4.79
CA PHE A 36 -1.99 -6.06 -5.04
C PHE A 36 -1.12 -5.07 -5.80
N ASP A 37 -1.77 -4.08 -6.40
CA ASP A 37 -1.15 -2.89 -6.98
C ASP A 37 -1.57 -1.61 -6.24
N LEU A 38 -0.87 -0.52 -6.57
CA LEU A 38 -1.13 0.79 -5.98
C LEU A 38 -2.15 1.54 -6.83
N TYR A 39 -3.18 2.07 -6.18
CA TYR A 39 -4.07 3.03 -6.83
C TYR A 39 -3.29 4.29 -7.23
N ASP A 40 -3.47 4.77 -8.46
CA ASP A 40 -2.91 6.04 -8.91
C ASP A 40 -3.81 7.22 -8.47
N PRO A 41 -3.35 8.08 -7.54
CA PRO A 41 -4.14 9.21 -7.08
C PRO A 41 -4.07 10.43 -8.00
N SER A 42 -3.45 10.34 -9.19
CA SER A 42 -3.35 11.46 -10.14
C SER A 42 -4.71 12.02 -10.57
N GLY A 43 -5.75 11.18 -10.62
CA GLY A 43 -7.14 11.59 -10.89
C GLY A 43 -7.82 12.34 -9.75
N LEU A 44 -7.28 12.30 -8.53
CA LEU A 44 -7.77 13.04 -7.36
C LEU A 44 -7.11 14.43 -7.33
N GLU A 45 -7.52 15.28 -8.26
CA GLU A 45 -6.89 16.58 -8.49
C GLU A 45 -6.87 17.47 -7.23
N GLU A 46 -7.86 17.31 -6.34
CA GLU A 46 -7.94 18.03 -5.08
C GLU A 46 -6.76 17.76 -4.15
N TYR A 47 -6.05 16.64 -4.30
CA TYR A 47 -4.87 16.32 -3.50
C TYR A 47 -3.55 16.80 -4.13
N GLY A 48 -3.59 17.31 -5.37
CA GLY A 48 -2.43 17.94 -6.00
C GLY A 48 -1.27 16.99 -6.33
N TYR A 49 -1.48 15.67 -6.32
CA TYR A 49 -0.46 14.70 -6.72
C TYR A 49 -0.02 14.92 -8.17
N GLY A 50 1.29 14.91 -8.43
CA GLY A 50 1.88 15.21 -9.74
C GLY A 50 1.90 16.71 -10.11
N LYS A 51 1.17 17.57 -9.40
CA LYS A 51 1.18 19.03 -9.59
C LYS A 51 2.05 19.73 -8.53
N ILE A 52 1.82 19.40 -7.26
CA ILE A 52 2.59 19.93 -6.12
C ILE A 52 3.72 18.95 -5.83
N LYS A 53 4.97 19.38 -6.04
CA LYS A 53 6.15 18.49 -5.97
C LYS A 53 6.29 17.75 -4.64
N ASN A 54 5.90 18.39 -3.54
CA ASN A 54 6.01 17.84 -2.19
C ASN A 54 4.76 17.03 -1.75
N VAL A 55 3.88 16.66 -2.67
CA VAL A 55 2.82 15.68 -2.45
C VAL A 55 3.28 14.36 -3.04
N ILE A 56 3.49 13.37 -2.19
CA ILE A 56 3.95 12.02 -2.57
C ILE A 56 2.98 10.95 -2.10
N THR A 57 3.11 9.76 -2.65
CA THR A 57 2.40 8.54 -2.20
C THR A 57 3.07 7.93 -0.98
N ALA A 58 2.31 7.18 -0.19
CA ALA A 58 2.87 6.42 0.94
C ALA A 58 3.95 5.42 0.50
N MET A 59 3.80 4.81 -0.68
CA MET A 59 4.84 3.91 -1.20
C MET A 59 6.12 4.62 -1.63
N GLN A 60 6.01 5.84 -2.20
CA GLN A 60 7.20 6.68 -2.43
C GLN A 60 7.88 7.03 -1.11
N TYR A 61 7.11 7.38 -0.08
CA TYR A 61 7.63 7.66 1.26
C TYR A 61 8.36 6.44 1.84
N GLU A 62 7.75 5.24 1.77
CA GLU A 62 8.38 3.99 2.20
C GLU A 62 9.72 3.74 1.52
N ARG A 63 9.80 3.96 0.20
CA ARG A 63 11.06 3.85 -0.52
C ARG A 63 12.08 4.89 -0.06
N MET A 64 11.67 6.12 0.28
CA MET A 64 12.58 7.15 0.77
C MET A 64 13.15 6.83 2.16
N ILE A 65 12.31 6.39 3.10
CA ILE A 65 12.76 6.14 4.48
C ILE A 65 13.46 4.78 4.64
N SER A 66 13.33 3.89 3.66
CA SER A 66 14.06 2.62 3.62
C SER A 66 15.57 2.84 3.49
N ALA A 67 16.37 2.19 4.36
CA ALA A 67 17.83 2.27 4.32
C ALA A 67 18.44 1.79 2.98
N SER A 68 17.81 0.81 2.32
CA SER A 68 18.16 0.33 0.97
C SER A 68 17.36 1.06 -0.14
N GLY A 69 16.73 2.17 0.22
CA GLY A 69 16.00 3.06 -0.67
C GLY A 69 16.92 3.92 -1.55
N PRO A 70 16.36 4.56 -2.59
CA PRO A 70 17.12 5.45 -3.47
C PRO A 70 17.73 6.66 -2.74
N SER A 71 17.20 7.05 -1.58
CA SER A 71 17.76 8.11 -0.73
C SER A 71 18.54 7.60 0.47
N GLY A 72 18.83 6.30 0.55
CA GLY A 72 19.61 5.70 1.65
C GLY A 72 18.98 5.89 3.03
N GLY A 73 17.64 5.92 3.09
CA GLY A 73 16.88 6.13 4.33
C GLY A 73 16.69 7.60 4.72
N GLN A 74 17.16 8.56 3.91
CA GLN A 74 17.01 9.98 4.21
C GLN A 74 15.70 10.52 3.63
N LEU A 75 14.91 11.20 4.48
CA LEU A 75 13.73 11.95 4.02
C LEU A 75 14.14 13.26 3.36
N GLN A 76 13.72 13.45 2.12
CA GLN A 76 14.05 14.61 1.31
C GLN A 76 12.82 15.10 0.56
N ARG A 77 12.52 16.39 0.66
CA ARG A 77 11.46 17.04 -0.12
C ARG A 77 11.80 16.95 -1.61
N PRO A 78 10.90 16.41 -2.46
CA PRO A 78 11.17 16.32 -3.90
C PRO A 78 11.42 17.68 -4.58
N SER A 79 10.91 18.78 -4.00
CA SER A 79 11.12 20.12 -4.58
C SER A 79 12.55 20.63 -4.50
N ASP A 80 13.24 20.37 -3.38
CA ASP A 80 14.52 21.04 -3.05
C ASP A 80 15.52 20.18 -2.27
N GLY A 81 15.24 18.90 -2.04
CA GLY A 81 16.12 17.95 -1.35
C GLY A 81 16.25 18.15 0.15
N LYS A 82 15.59 19.16 0.75
CA LYS A 82 15.71 19.43 2.19
C LYS A 82 14.90 18.43 3.00
N THR A 83 15.38 18.13 4.21
CA THR A 83 14.63 17.31 5.17
C THR A 83 13.35 18.03 5.60
N PRO A 84 12.16 17.41 5.46
CA PRO A 84 10.91 17.99 5.93
C PRO A 84 10.88 18.01 7.46
N LYS A 85 10.30 19.07 8.05
CA LYS A 85 10.07 19.19 9.50
C LYS A 85 8.60 18.96 9.87
N ARG A 86 7.69 19.12 8.92
CA ARG A 86 6.24 18.89 9.10
C ARG A 86 5.73 17.96 8.00
N LEU A 87 5.14 16.83 8.40
CA LEU A 87 4.52 15.86 7.51
C LEU A 87 3.01 15.82 7.73
N ALA A 88 2.23 15.77 6.65
CA ALA A 88 0.82 15.42 6.71
C ALA A 88 0.57 14.10 5.99
N PHE A 89 0.04 13.10 6.69
CA PHE A 89 -0.45 11.87 6.11
C PHE A 89 -1.96 12.00 5.87
N ILE A 90 -2.40 11.79 4.63
CA ILE A 90 -3.82 11.85 4.27
C ILE A 90 -4.35 10.42 4.11
N GLN A 91 -5.28 10.04 4.98
CA GLN A 91 -5.88 8.72 4.96
C GLN A 91 -6.97 8.58 3.90
N CYS A 92 -7.26 7.32 3.54
CA CYS A 92 -8.37 6.96 2.66
C CYS A 92 -8.30 7.63 1.27
N VAL A 93 -7.11 7.88 0.74
CA VAL A 93 -6.96 8.48 -0.60
C VAL A 93 -7.41 7.44 -1.65
N GLY A 94 -8.57 7.67 -2.28
CA GLY A 94 -9.17 6.73 -3.23
C GLY A 94 -9.86 5.50 -2.62
N SER A 95 -9.80 5.32 -1.29
CA SER A 95 -10.52 4.28 -0.54
C SER A 95 -11.72 4.87 0.20
N ARG A 96 -12.75 4.06 0.45
CA ARG A 96 -14.00 4.50 1.09
C ARG A 96 -14.59 5.73 0.37
N ASP A 97 -14.50 5.72 -0.95
CA ASP A 97 -14.90 6.83 -1.81
C ASP A 97 -15.93 6.32 -2.83
N THR A 98 -17.07 7.00 -2.91
CA THR A 98 -18.20 6.67 -3.79
C THR A 98 -17.90 6.87 -5.27
N HIS A 99 -16.89 7.68 -5.60
CA HIS A 99 -16.44 7.91 -6.97
C HIS A 99 -15.22 7.03 -7.34
N HIS A 100 -14.64 6.32 -6.37
CA HIS A 100 -13.46 5.48 -6.57
C HIS A 100 -13.64 4.08 -5.95
N LYS A 101 -12.86 3.70 -4.93
CA LYS A 101 -12.96 2.39 -4.29
C LYS A 101 -13.85 2.51 -3.05
N LEU A 102 -14.98 1.80 -3.07
CA LEU A 102 -15.94 1.79 -1.96
C LEU A 102 -15.40 1.09 -0.69
N TYR A 103 -14.44 0.19 -0.85
CA TYR A 103 -13.87 -0.58 0.23
C TYR A 103 -12.76 0.18 0.99
N CYS A 104 -12.43 -0.32 2.18
CA CYS A 104 -11.27 0.12 2.94
C CYS A 104 -10.06 -0.73 2.57
N SER A 105 -8.88 -0.12 2.40
CA SER A 105 -7.65 -0.85 2.09
C SER A 105 -6.98 -1.52 3.30
N SER A 106 -7.66 -1.55 4.46
CA SER A 106 -7.28 -2.22 5.73
C SER A 106 -6.00 -1.77 6.43
N VAL A 107 -4.93 -1.43 5.70
CA VAL A 107 -3.58 -1.21 6.25
C VAL A 107 -3.21 0.26 6.40
N CYS A 108 -3.95 1.18 5.78
CA CYS A 108 -3.54 2.59 5.62
C CYS A 108 -3.37 3.37 6.93
N CYS A 109 -4.25 3.11 7.90
CA CYS A 109 -4.15 3.70 9.23
C CYS A 109 -2.86 3.29 9.96
N MET A 110 -2.45 2.04 9.79
CA MET A 110 -1.34 1.45 10.54
C MET A 110 0.01 1.75 9.89
N HIS A 111 0.12 1.66 8.56
CA HIS A 111 1.41 2.00 7.91
C HIS A 111 1.72 3.49 8.04
N ALA A 112 0.73 4.38 7.99
CA ALA A 112 0.97 5.82 8.24
C ALA A 112 1.43 6.09 9.68
N THR A 113 0.85 5.38 10.65
CA THR A 113 1.29 5.48 12.05
C THR A 113 2.73 4.98 12.20
N LYS A 114 3.06 3.85 11.55
CA LYS A 114 4.42 3.30 11.50
C LYS A 114 5.40 4.28 10.85
N GLU A 115 5.05 4.82 9.69
CA GLU A 115 5.85 5.79 8.94
C GLU A 115 6.10 7.08 9.73
N ALA A 116 5.10 7.55 10.48
CA ALA A 116 5.21 8.71 11.35
C ALA A 116 6.15 8.45 12.55
N ILE A 117 6.04 7.27 13.19
CA ILE A 117 6.97 6.84 14.26
C ILE A 117 8.41 6.77 13.70
N LEU A 118 8.61 6.09 12.56
CA LEU A 118 9.92 5.96 11.95
C LEU A 118 10.53 7.32 11.59
N ALA A 119 9.73 8.25 11.07
CA ALA A 119 10.18 9.62 10.83
C ALA A 119 10.65 10.29 12.12
N ASN A 120 9.90 10.14 13.22
CA ASN A 120 10.26 10.75 14.50
C ASN A 120 11.53 10.13 15.09
N GLU A 121 11.72 8.82 14.98
CA GLU A 121 12.95 8.13 15.41
C GLU A 121 14.19 8.63 14.67
N HIS A 122 14.07 8.89 13.36
CA HIS A 122 15.17 9.43 12.55
C HIS A 122 15.35 10.95 12.75
N TYR A 123 14.25 11.67 12.98
CA TYR A 123 14.19 13.13 13.08
C TYR A 123 13.31 13.55 14.28
N PRO A 124 13.85 13.63 15.51
CA PRO A 124 13.06 13.84 16.73
C PRO A 124 12.27 15.16 16.82
N ASP A 125 12.67 16.15 16.01
CA ASP A 125 12.01 17.47 15.88
C ASP A 125 10.91 17.49 14.81
N LEU A 126 10.82 16.45 13.98
CA LEU A 126 9.80 16.32 12.95
C LEU A 126 8.43 16.11 13.60
N LYS A 127 7.42 16.82 13.09
CA LYS A 127 6.03 16.70 13.51
C LYS A 127 5.21 16.03 12.41
N ALA A 128 4.54 14.94 12.76
CA ALA A 128 3.65 14.22 11.87
C ALA A 128 2.18 14.45 12.25
N PHE A 129 1.37 14.79 11.25
CA PHE A 129 -0.07 14.98 11.37
C PHE A 129 -0.78 13.93 10.51
N ILE A 130 -1.65 13.12 11.11
CA ILE A 130 -2.40 12.09 10.39
C ILE A 130 -3.86 12.53 10.30
N PHE A 131 -4.31 12.86 9.08
CA PHE A 131 -5.67 13.26 8.78
C PHE A 131 -6.52 12.02 8.46
N TYR A 132 -7.54 11.75 9.26
CA TYR A 132 -8.33 10.52 9.18
C TYR A 132 -9.84 10.76 9.39
N THR A 133 -10.67 9.83 8.91
CA THR A 133 -12.10 9.79 9.22
C THR A 133 -12.37 8.90 10.44
N ASP A 134 -11.94 7.64 10.35
CA ASP A 134 -11.97 6.66 11.43
C ASP A 134 -10.61 5.94 11.49
N MET A 135 -10.03 5.82 12.68
CA MET A 135 -8.81 5.03 12.87
C MET A 135 -9.18 3.55 12.98
N ARG A 136 -8.66 2.73 12.06
CA ARG A 136 -8.93 1.28 12.00
C ARG A 136 -7.72 0.48 12.47
N ALA A 137 -7.60 0.32 13.79
CA ALA A 137 -6.59 -0.50 14.45
C ALA A 137 -7.13 -1.92 14.75
N VAL A 138 -7.36 -2.72 13.70
CA VAL A 138 -8.10 -4.00 13.79
C VAL A 138 -7.17 -5.21 13.99
N GLY A 139 -6.10 -5.04 14.76
CA GLY A 139 -5.10 -6.09 14.99
C GLY A 139 -4.64 -6.14 16.45
N LYS A 140 -4.00 -7.24 16.85
CA LYS A 140 -3.47 -7.39 18.20
C LYS A 140 -2.48 -6.26 18.49
N ARG A 141 -2.76 -5.48 19.54
CA ARG A 141 -1.95 -4.34 19.99
C ARG A 141 -1.91 -3.12 19.08
N PHE A 142 -2.77 -3.05 18.05
CA PHE A 142 -2.77 -1.91 17.12
C PHE A 142 -3.27 -0.62 17.79
N GLN A 143 -4.20 -0.71 18.74
CA GLN A 143 -4.67 0.45 19.49
C GLN A 143 -3.57 1.01 20.40
N GLU A 144 -2.83 0.12 21.06
CA GLU A 144 -1.67 0.46 21.88
C GLU A 144 -0.55 1.06 21.02
N TYR A 145 -0.40 0.61 19.77
CA TYR A 145 0.55 1.18 18.82
C TYR A 145 0.20 2.64 18.46
N ILE A 146 -1.08 2.94 18.22
CA ILE A 146 -1.58 4.31 18.01
C ILE A 146 -1.36 5.17 19.26
N ALA A 147 -1.75 4.67 20.43
CA ALA A 147 -1.58 5.41 21.69
C ALA A 147 -0.11 5.72 21.94
N ARG A 148 0.78 4.77 21.66
CA ARG A 148 2.23 4.96 21.76
C ARG A 148 2.74 6.02 20.77
N ALA A 149 2.25 6.02 19.53
CA ALA A 149 2.62 7.03 18.53
C ALA A 149 2.32 8.46 19.01
N GLU A 150 1.17 8.66 19.64
CA GLU A 150 0.75 9.95 20.21
C GLU A 150 1.59 10.33 21.44
N GLN A 151 1.76 9.40 22.38
CA GLN A 151 2.39 9.67 23.68
C GLN A 151 3.92 9.81 23.59
N GLU A 152 4.58 8.99 22.78
CA GLU A 152 6.05 8.88 22.74
C GLU A 152 6.66 9.55 21.50
N TYR A 153 5.95 9.61 20.37
CA TYR A 153 6.51 10.04 19.06
C TYR A 153 5.88 11.32 18.51
N LYS A 154 5.11 12.05 19.32
CA LYS A 154 4.51 13.35 18.98
C LYS A 154 3.63 13.31 17.71
N VAL A 155 3.04 12.16 17.39
CA VAL A 155 2.12 12.01 16.25
C VAL A 155 0.79 12.65 16.63
N THR A 156 0.30 13.58 15.80
CA THR A 156 -0.98 14.25 16.02
C THR A 156 -2.04 13.66 15.09
N TYR A 157 -3.10 13.10 15.65
CA TYR A 157 -4.23 12.58 14.91
C TYR A 157 -5.32 13.65 14.74
N ILE A 158 -5.66 14.00 13.50
CA ILE A 158 -6.66 15.01 13.18
C ILE A 158 -7.83 14.32 12.50
N ARG A 159 -8.97 14.29 13.19
CA ARG A 159 -10.20 13.73 12.63
C ARG A 159 -10.77 14.69 11.60
N SER A 160 -10.38 14.51 10.35
CA SER A 160 -10.88 15.26 9.20
C SER A 160 -10.47 14.56 7.91
N ARG A 161 -11.35 14.62 6.91
CA ARG A 161 -10.99 14.30 5.52
C ARG A 161 -10.66 15.62 4.82
N PRO A 162 -9.39 15.89 4.46
CA PRO A 162 -9.03 17.13 3.79
C PRO A 162 -9.83 17.33 2.51
N SER A 163 -10.29 18.56 2.32
CA SER A 163 -11.11 18.96 1.16
C SER A 163 -10.27 19.21 -0.09
N LYS A 164 -9.06 19.76 0.10
CA LYS A 164 -8.07 20.00 -0.96
C LYS A 164 -6.69 20.29 -0.38
N ILE A 165 -5.68 20.20 -1.23
CA ILE A 165 -4.31 20.63 -0.98
C ILE A 165 -3.96 21.67 -2.04
N THR A 166 -3.48 22.83 -1.61
CA THR A 166 -2.98 23.89 -2.50
C THR A 166 -1.50 24.11 -2.28
N GLU A 167 -0.81 24.74 -3.21
CA GLU A 167 0.60 25.10 -3.05
C GLU A 167 0.74 26.53 -2.52
N ASN A 168 1.62 26.74 -1.56
CA ASN A 168 2.05 28.08 -1.16
C ASN A 168 2.96 28.64 -2.27
N PRO A 169 2.60 29.77 -2.91
CA PRO A 169 3.36 30.33 -4.03
C PRO A 169 4.74 30.85 -3.65
N ASP A 170 4.99 31.17 -2.36
CA ASP A 170 6.23 31.77 -1.91
C ASP A 170 7.35 30.73 -1.70
N ASN A 171 6.98 29.50 -1.32
CA ASN A 171 7.94 28.47 -0.91
C ASN A 171 7.69 27.05 -1.49
N GLY A 172 6.59 26.86 -2.23
CA GLY A 172 6.22 25.57 -2.83
C GLY A 172 5.73 24.51 -1.84
N ASN A 173 5.40 24.90 -0.61
CA ASN A 173 4.88 23.97 0.40
C ASN A 173 3.40 23.66 0.19
N PRO A 174 2.96 22.41 0.42
CA PRO A 174 1.55 22.07 0.43
C PRO A 174 0.83 22.68 1.66
N ILE A 175 -0.35 23.24 1.40
CA ILE A 175 -1.32 23.73 2.37
C ILE A 175 -2.52 22.79 2.36
N VAL A 176 -2.73 22.07 3.46
CA VAL A 176 -3.83 21.13 3.63
C VAL A 176 -5.06 21.87 4.17
N TRP A 177 -6.16 21.88 3.42
CA TRP A 177 -7.43 22.52 3.81
C TRP A 177 -8.40 21.50 4.38
N TYR A 178 -8.83 21.68 5.63
CA TYR A 178 -9.64 20.70 6.34
C TYR A 178 -10.63 21.35 7.30
N GLU A 179 -11.64 20.59 7.71
CA GLU A 179 -12.57 20.99 8.76
C GLU A 179 -12.07 20.48 10.12
N GLU A 180 -11.97 21.37 11.10
CA GLU A 180 -11.75 20.97 12.48
C GLU A 180 -13.08 20.53 13.10
N THR A 181 -13.31 19.22 13.16
CA THR A 181 -14.64 18.67 13.47
C THR A 181 -15.20 19.09 14.83
N THR A 182 -14.33 19.40 15.79
CA THR A 182 -14.75 19.86 17.13
C THR A 182 -15.23 21.31 17.09
N ALA A 183 -14.49 22.19 16.41
CA ALA A 183 -14.82 23.60 16.30
C ALA A 183 -15.83 23.89 15.16
N ARG A 184 -16.01 22.95 14.23
CA ARG A 184 -16.80 23.09 12.99
C ARG A 184 -16.35 24.28 12.16
N THR A 185 -15.05 24.55 12.18
CA THR A 185 -14.42 25.63 11.43
C THR A 185 -13.59 25.06 10.29
N ARG A 186 -13.60 25.76 9.17
CA ARG A 186 -12.67 25.49 8.07
C ARG A 186 -11.35 26.16 8.39
N THR A 187 -10.28 25.39 8.34
CA THR A 187 -8.92 25.87 8.61
C THR A 187 -7.95 25.26 7.60
N SER A 188 -6.68 25.64 7.71
CA SER A 188 -5.61 25.12 6.87
C SER A 188 -4.32 24.94 7.65
N MET A 189 -3.50 24.01 7.21
CA MET A 189 -2.17 23.78 7.77
C MET A 189 -1.15 23.67 6.64
N GLU A 190 -0.15 24.55 6.67
CA GLU A 190 1.04 24.40 5.83
C GLU A 190 1.96 23.33 6.43
N VAL A 191 2.45 22.43 5.57
CA VAL A 191 3.42 21.38 5.90
C VAL A 191 4.50 21.33 4.82
N ASP A 192 5.64 20.71 5.14
CA ASP A 192 6.76 20.66 4.22
C ASP A 192 6.60 19.55 3.16
N MET A 193 5.84 18.50 3.50
CA MET A 193 5.54 17.38 2.61
C MET A 193 4.21 16.71 3.02
N VAL A 194 3.43 16.31 2.02
CA VAL A 194 2.22 15.51 2.19
C VAL A 194 2.48 14.09 1.69
N VAL A 195 1.98 13.11 2.44
CA VAL A 195 2.01 11.68 2.11
C VAL A 195 0.58 11.19 1.94
N LEU A 196 0.22 10.76 0.72
CA LEU A 196 -1.08 10.23 0.37
C LEU A 196 -1.12 8.73 0.66
N CYS A 197 -1.95 8.30 1.62
CA CYS A 197 -2.15 6.89 1.91
C CYS A 197 -3.23 6.36 0.97
N GLN A 198 -2.81 6.02 -0.26
CA GLN A 198 -3.71 5.63 -1.34
C GLN A 198 -4.32 4.24 -1.16
N ALA A 199 -5.40 3.98 -1.90
CA ALA A 199 -6.01 2.68 -1.97
C ALA A 199 -5.04 1.63 -2.53
N LEU A 200 -5.22 0.40 -2.08
CA LEU A 200 -4.61 -0.78 -2.65
C LEU A 200 -5.67 -1.49 -3.50
N ILE A 201 -5.29 -1.90 -4.70
CA ILE A 201 -6.18 -2.47 -5.70
C ILE A 201 -5.70 -3.87 -6.08
N PRO A 202 -6.56 -4.73 -6.65
CA PRO A 202 -6.09 -6.00 -7.21
C PRO A 202 -4.93 -5.78 -8.17
N SER A 203 -3.96 -6.70 -8.19
CA SER A 203 -2.87 -6.68 -9.16
C SER A 203 -3.41 -6.62 -10.59
N GLY A 204 -2.70 -5.90 -11.47
CA GLY A 204 -3.03 -5.80 -12.89
C GLY A 204 -3.11 -7.16 -13.59
N SER A 205 -2.40 -8.17 -13.07
CA SER A 205 -2.44 -9.54 -13.59
C SER A 205 -3.61 -10.37 -13.07
N THR A 206 -4.35 -9.90 -12.05
CA THR A 206 -5.41 -10.70 -11.41
C THR A 206 -6.49 -11.10 -12.41
N LYS A 207 -6.92 -10.18 -13.28
CA LYS A 207 -7.94 -10.47 -14.28
C LYS A 207 -7.48 -11.53 -15.29
N ASP A 208 -6.29 -11.37 -15.84
CA ASP A 208 -5.75 -12.30 -16.84
C ASP A 208 -5.55 -13.70 -16.26
N ILE A 209 -5.08 -13.80 -15.01
CA ILE A 209 -4.96 -15.07 -14.28
C ILE A 209 -6.33 -15.68 -14.01
N SER A 210 -7.31 -14.88 -13.59
CA SER A 210 -8.68 -15.36 -13.36
C SER A 210 -9.35 -15.84 -14.64
N ASP A 211 -9.18 -15.15 -15.76
CA ASP A 211 -9.71 -15.57 -17.05
C ASP A 211 -9.06 -16.89 -17.51
N MET A 212 -7.74 -17.04 -17.31
CA MET A 212 -6.98 -18.27 -17.62
C MET A 212 -7.41 -19.47 -16.76
N LEU A 213 -7.67 -19.24 -15.47
CA LEU A 213 -8.06 -20.29 -14.51
C LEU A 213 -9.58 -20.46 -14.38
N HIS A 214 -10.37 -19.68 -15.13
CA HIS A 214 -11.83 -19.63 -15.06
C HIS A 214 -12.36 -19.36 -13.64
N LEU A 215 -11.73 -18.42 -12.93
CA LEU A 215 -12.11 -17.99 -11.58
C LEU A 215 -13.01 -16.77 -11.60
N SER A 216 -14.05 -16.79 -10.77
CA SER A 216 -14.86 -15.60 -10.49
C SER A 216 -14.10 -14.54 -9.69
N LEU A 217 -14.38 -13.28 -10.03
CA LEU A 217 -13.96 -12.10 -9.27
C LEU A 217 -15.18 -11.45 -8.64
N ASN A 218 -15.02 -10.87 -7.45
CA ASN A 218 -16.08 -10.10 -6.81
C ASN A 218 -16.27 -8.70 -7.44
N ASP A 219 -17.26 -7.94 -6.95
CA ASP A 219 -17.59 -6.59 -7.43
C ASP A 219 -16.40 -5.60 -7.40
N TYR A 220 -15.36 -5.90 -6.61
CA TYR A 220 -14.16 -5.09 -6.46
C TYR A 220 -12.95 -5.65 -7.21
N GLN A 221 -13.15 -6.68 -8.03
CA GLN A 221 -12.13 -7.34 -8.86
C GLN A 221 -11.07 -8.13 -8.07
N PHE A 222 -11.35 -8.49 -6.81
CA PHE A 222 -10.56 -9.47 -6.08
C PHE A 222 -11.08 -10.88 -6.34
N VAL A 223 -10.24 -11.89 -6.16
CA VAL A 223 -10.60 -13.31 -6.30
C VAL A 223 -11.75 -13.63 -5.35
N ASP A 224 -12.84 -14.17 -5.89
CA ASP A 224 -14.00 -14.51 -5.09
C ASP A 224 -13.78 -15.82 -4.31
N ILE A 225 -14.22 -15.84 -3.05
CA ILE A 225 -14.14 -17.00 -2.15
C ILE A 225 -15.56 -17.33 -1.70
N PRO A 226 -16.23 -18.33 -2.31
CA PRO A 226 -17.67 -18.52 -2.19
C PRO A 226 -18.09 -18.95 -0.77
N ASP A 227 -17.32 -19.83 -0.13
CA ASP A 227 -17.55 -20.26 1.26
C ASP A 227 -16.44 -19.76 2.18
N ARG A 228 -16.39 -18.44 2.36
CA ARG A 228 -15.34 -17.80 3.17
C ARG A 228 -15.35 -18.25 4.65
N LEU A 229 -16.48 -18.75 5.17
CA LEU A 229 -16.58 -19.14 6.58
C LEU A 229 -15.98 -20.52 6.85
N PHE A 230 -16.29 -21.51 6.01
CA PHE A 230 -15.81 -22.88 6.20
C PHE A 230 -14.58 -23.20 5.35
N HIS A 231 -14.41 -22.53 4.21
CA HIS A 231 -13.35 -22.74 3.23
C HIS A 231 -12.70 -21.40 2.80
N PRO A 232 -12.03 -20.68 3.72
CA PRO A 232 -11.58 -19.30 3.52
C PRO A 232 -10.50 -19.08 2.45
N VAL A 233 -9.96 -20.14 1.87
CA VAL A 233 -8.89 -20.11 0.87
C VAL A 233 -9.21 -20.92 -0.38
N ASP A 234 -10.35 -21.61 -0.39
CA ASP A 234 -10.75 -22.45 -1.51
C ASP A 234 -11.52 -21.58 -2.51
N THR A 235 -11.15 -21.68 -3.78
CA THR A 235 -11.93 -21.06 -4.85
C THR A 235 -13.11 -21.96 -5.23
N GLU A 236 -13.94 -21.51 -6.18
CA GLU A 236 -14.99 -22.35 -6.76
C GLU A 236 -14.48 -23.52 -7.62
N ILE A 237 -13.21 -23.48 -8.02
CA ILE A 237 -12.57 -24.53 -8.82
C ILE A 237 -11.77 -25.48 -7.91
N PRO A 238 -12.14 -26.78 -7.82
CA PRO A 238 -11.40 -27.74 -7.03
C PRO A 238 -9.92 -27.82 -7.44
N GLY A 239 -9.03 -27.83 -6.45
CA GLY A 239 -7.58 -27.82 -6.67
C GLY A 239 -6.97 -26.42 -6.86
N ILE A 240 -7.80 -25.37 -6.98
CA ILE A 240 -7.33 -23.98 -7.02
C ILE A 240 -7.68 -23.27 -5.71
N PHE A 241 -6.67 -22.69 -5.08
CA PHE A 241 -6.75 -21.96 -3.83
C PHE A 241 -6.25 -20.53 -4.05
N ALA A 242 -6.64 -19.60 -3.19
CA ALA A 242 -6.09 -18.24 -3.19
C ALA A 242 -5.69 -17.82 -1.78
N CYS A 243 -4.73 -16.92 -1.64
CA CYS A 243 -4.32 -16.39 -0.34
C CYS A 243 -3.72 -14.98 -0.42
N GLY A 244 -3.84 -14.25 0.68
CA GLY A 244 -3.31 -12.89 0.79
C GLY A 244 -4.14 -11.88 0.00
N PHE A 245 -3.51 -10.74 -0.30
CA PHE A 245 -4.22 -9.54 -0.74
C PHE A 245 -5.07 -9.73 -2.02
N CYS A 246 -4.78 -10.74 -2.84
CA CYS A 246 -5.57 -11.03 -4.05
C CYS A 246 -7.03 -11.40 -3.73
N GLN A 247 -7.35 -11.85 -2.51
CA GLN A 247 -8.73 -12.10 -2.06
C GLN A 247 -9.43 -10.84 -1.55
N ALA A 248 -8.71 -9.98 -0.83
CA ALA A 248 -9.22 -8.76 -0.21
C ALA A 248 -8.09 -7.99 0.48
N PRO A 249 -8.30 -6.68 0.76
CA PRO A 249 -7.35 -5.91 1.55
C PRO A 249 -7.11 -6.45 2.96
N GLN A 250 -5.85 -6.76 3.25
CA GLN A 250 -5.42 -7.35 4.53
C GLN A 250 -3.95 -7.01 4.81
N ASP A 251 -3.51 -7.25 6.05
CA ASP A 251 -2.12 -7.00 6.44
C ASP A 251 -1.23 -8.24 6.25
N ILE A 252 0.04 -8.11 6.62
CA ILE A 252 1.04 -9.19 6.49
C ILE A 252 0.68 -10.40 7.37
N PRO A 253 0.40 -10.25 8.68
CA PRO A 253 -0.05 -11.36 9.52
C PRO A 253 -1.21 -12.16 8.91
N ASP A 254 -2.28 -11.49 8.46
CA ASP A 254 -3.43 -12.16 7.86
C ASP A 254 -3.04 -12.89 6.57
N SER A 255 -2.22 -12.26 5.72
CA SER A 255 -1.71 -12.86 4.48
C SER A 255 -0.90 -14.13 4.75
N VAL A 256 -0.05 -14.13 5.77
CA VAL A 256 0.78 -15.29 6.16
C VAL A 256 -0.07 -16.43 6.72
N VAL A 257 -1.10 -16.11 7.50
CA VAL A 257 -2.07 -17.09 7.99
C VAL A 257 -2.81 -17.74 6.83
N GLN A 258 -3.30 -16.94 5.87
CA GLN A 258 -3.96 -17.47 4.68
C GLN A 258 -3.02 -18.31 3.80
N ALA A 259 -1.76 -17.90 3.64
CA ALA A 259 -0.78 -18.69 2.88
C ALA A 259 -0.56 -20.08 3.52
N SER A 260 -0.43 -20.12 4.85
CA SER A 260 -0.35 -21.39 5.59
C SER A 260 -1.59 -22.25 5.40
N ALA A 261 -2.79 -21.65 5.43
CA ALA A 261 -4.04 -22.34 5.22
C ALA A 261 -4.16 -22.91 3.79
N ALA A 262 -3.82 -22.11 2.77
CA ALA A 262 -3.84 -22.54 1.37
C ALA A 262 -2.86 -23.70 1.12
N ALA A 263 -1.65 -23.64 1.70
CA ALA A 263 -0.69 -24.74 1.61
C ALA A 263 -1.22 -26.03 2.25
N ALA A 264 -1.87 -25.94 3.42
CA ALA A 264 -2.48 -27.09 4.09
C ALA A 264 -3.64 -27.69 3.27
N ARG A 265 -4.50 -26.84 2.69
CA ARG A 265 -5.62 -27.26 1.83
C ARG A 265 -5.15 -27.90 0.54
N ALA A 266 -4.12 -27.35 -0.09
CA ALA A 266 -3.49 -27.96 -1.25
C ALA A 266 -2.88 -29.33 -0.90
N ALA A 267 -2.14 -29.44 0.21
CA ALA A 267 -1.58 -30.72 0.65
C ALA A 267 -2.68 -31.77 0.94
N GLU A 268 -3.78 -31.37 1.57
CA GLU A 268 -4.93 -32.23 1.81
C GLU A 268 -5.57 -32.70 0.48
N PHE A 269 -5.76 -31.79 -0.48
CA PHE A 269 -6.26 -32.12 -1.81
C PHE A 269 -5.37 -33.13 -2.53
N LEU A 270 -4.05 -32.91 -2.51
CA LEU A 270 -3.05 -33.80 -3.11
C LEU A 270 -3.02 -35.18 -2.43
N SER A 271 -3.22 -35.24 -1.11
CA SER A 271 -3.22 -36.49 -0.33
C SER A 271 -4.44 -37.37 -0.56
N ARG A 272 -5.54 -36.80 -1.07
CA ARG A 272 -6.81 -37.49 -1.30
C ARG A 272 -6.87 -38.24 -2.64
N LYS A 273 -5.77 -38.25 -3.40
CA LYS A 273 -5.69 -39.06 -4.60
C LYS A 273 -5.54 -40.54 -4.25
N ASP A 274 -6.57 -41.31 -4.58
CA ASP A 274 -6.48 -42.74 -4.88
C ASP A 274 -5.49 -43.00 -6.03
#